data_AF-A0A392NUZ9-F1
#
_entry.id   AF-A0A392NUZ9-F1
#
_cell.length_a   1.000
_cell.length_b   1.000
_cell.length_c   1.000
_cell.angle_alpha   90.00
_cell.angle_beta   90.00
_cell.angle_gamma   90.00
#
_symmetry.space_group_name_H-M   'P 1'
#
loop_
_entity.id
_entity.type
_entity.pdbx_description
1 polymer ?
#
loop_
_entity_poly.entity_id
_entity_poly.type
_entity_poly.pdbx_seq_one_letter_code
_entity_poly.pdbx_strand_id
1 'polypeptide(L)'
;DNDQKLWEEDPHEYVRKGYDIIEDLYSPRTASMDFVSELVRKRGKENLHKFIQFIVEIFRRYDEASIESKPYRQKDGALLAIGALCDKLKQTEPYKSELERMLVQHVFPEFNSPVGHLRAK
;
A
#
# COMPACT_ATOMS: atom_id res chain seq x y z
N ASP A 1 -4.80 -13.12 -4.58
CA ASP A 1 -4.96 -14.58 -4.64
C ASP A 1 -4.15 -15.25 -3.58
N ASN A 2 -2.81 -15.21 -3.61
CA ASN A 2 -2.02 -15.93 -2.61
C ASN A 2 -2.25 -15.44 -1.17
N ASP A 3 -2.20 -14.11 -0.93
CA ASP A 3 -2.40 -13.55 0.42
C ASP A 3 -3.80 -13.83 0.99
N GLN A 4 -4.85 -13.70 0.17
CA GLN A 4 -6.22 -14.02 0.59
C GLN A 4 -6.39 -15.52 0.86
N LYS A 5 -5.82 -16.36 -0.01
CA LYS A 5 -5.87 -17.81 0.13
C LYS A 5 -5.15 -18.26 1.40
N LEU A 6 -3.93 -17.76 1.64
CA LEU A 6 -3.17 -18.00 2.86
C LEU A 6 -3.94 -17.51 4.09
N TRP A 7 -4.53 -16.31 4.04
CA TRP A 7 -5.34 -15.81 5.13
C TRP A 7 -6.51 -16.73 5.51
N GLU A 8 -7.18 -17.34 4.53
CA GLU A 8 -8.33 -18.22 4.73
C GLU A 8 -7.94 -19.67 5.08
N GLU A 9 -6.93 -20.22 4.41
CA GLU A 9 -6.55 -21.63 4.52
C GLU A 9 -5.50 -21.89 5.61
N ASP A 10 -4.56 -20.97 5.80
CA ASP A 10 -3.47 -21.09 6.77
C ASP A 10 -2.99 -19.71 7.29
N PRO A 11 -3.76 -19.08 8.19
CA PRO A 11 -3.42 -17.76 8.72
C PRO A 11 -2.09 -17.75 9.51
N HIS A 12 -1.66 -18.91 10.03
CA HIS A 12 -0.36 -19.01 10.70
C HIS A 12 0.78 -18.88 9.68
N GLU A 13 0.66 -19.52 8.53
CA GLU A 13 1.61 -19.38 7.42
C GLU A 13 1.59 -17.96 6.83
N TYR A 14 0.41 -17.33 6.70
CA TYR A 14 0.31 -15.93 6.30
C TYR A 14 1.16 -15.02 7.20
N VAL A 15 1.02 -15.18 8.53
CA VAL A 15 1.80 -14.43 9.51
C VAL A 15 3.28 -14.80 9.41
N ARG A 16 3.62 -16.09 9.42
CA ARG A 16 5.02 -16.58 9.36
C ARG A 16 5.75 -15.97 8.16
N LYS A 17 5.14 -16.05 6.98
CA LYS A 17 5.68 -15.50 5.73
C LYS A 17 5.85 -13.98 5.79
N GLY A 18 4.92 -13.27 6.44
CA GLY A 18 5.03 -11.83 6.67
C GLY A 18 6.22 -11.41 7.54
N TYR A 19 6.78 -12.32 8.34
CA TYR A 19 7.94 -12.08 9.22
C TYR A 19 9.19 -12.86 8.80
N ASP A 20 9.16 -13.58 7.68
CA ASP A 20 10.32 -14.30 7.16
C ASP A 20 11.24 -13.34 6.42
N ILE A 21 12.24 -12.81 7.13
CA ILE A 21 13.17 -11.80 6.62
C ILE A 21 13.93 -12.29 5.37
N ILE A 22 14.23 -13.60 5.29
CA ILE A 22 14.98 -14.16 4.17
C ILE A 22 14.08 -14.21 2.94
N GLU A 23 12.84 -14.66 3.10
CA GLU A 23 11.87 -14.66 2.00
C GLU A 23 11.51 -13.24 1.54
N ASP A 24 11.34 -12.31 2.49
CA ASP A 24 11.03 -10.91 2.21
C ASP A 24 12.17 -10.22 1.46
N LEU A 25 13.43 -10.48 1.81
CA LEU A 25 14.62 -9.91 1.17
C LEU A 25 14.67 -10.16 -0.35
N TYR A 26 14.19 -11.32 -0.80
CA TYR A 26 14.16 -11.68 -2.22
C TYR A 26 12.78 -11.48 -2.86
N SER A 27 11.83 -10.90 -2.14
CA SER A 27 10.48 -10.75 -2.64
C SER A 27 10.40 -9.62 -3.69
N PRO A 28 9.59 -9.79 -4.76
CA PRO A 28 9.31 -8.70 -5.70
C PRO A 28 8.66 -7.48 -5.02
N ARG A 29 7.96 -7.70 -3.89
CA ARG A 29 7.36 -6.65 -3.06
C ARG A 29 8.45 -5.74 -2.51
N THR A 30 9.42 -6.31 -1.81
CA THR A 30 10.53 -5.58 -1.18
C THR A 30 11.40 -4.91 -2.23
N ALA A 31 11.77 -5.61 -3.30
CA ALA A 31 12.52 -5.02 -4.41
C ALA A 31 11.81 -3.80 -5.05
N SER A 32 10.48 -3.87 -5.21
CA SER A 32 9.69 -2.74 -5.72
C SER A 32 9.65 -1.57 -4.75
N MET A 33 9.52 -1.85 -3.45
CA MET A 33 9.48 -0.82 -2.40
C MET A 33 10.83 -0.13 -2.21
N ASP A 34 11.93 -0.88 -2.28
CA ASP A 34 13.28 -0.34 -2.27
C ASP A 34 13.51 0.56 -3.48
N PHE A 35 13.08 0.12 -4.67
CA PHE A 35 13.16 0.95 -5.87
C PHE A 35 12.40 2.26 -5.73
N VAL A 36 11.15 2.23 -5.25
CA VAL A 36 10.34 3.44 -5.05
C VAL A 36 11.01 4.37 -4.02
N SER A 37 11.49 3.82 -2.91
CA SER A 37 12.17 4.57 -1.86
C SER A 37 13.45 5.24 -2.40
N GLU A 38 14.26 4.51 -3.15
CA GLU A 38 15.47 5.04 -3.79
C GLU A 38 15.15 6.07 -4.88
N LEU A 39 14.12 5.86 -5.70
CA LEU A 39 13.68 6.81 -6.71
C LEU A 39 13.27 8.14 -6.08
N VAL A 40 12.49 8.10 -5.01
CA VAL A 40 12.07 9.30 -4.27
C VAL A 40 13.25 9.96 -3.56
N ARG A 41 14.17 9.16 -3.00
CA ARG A 41 15.37 9.68 -2.31
C ARG A 41 16.33 10.38 -3.28
N LYS A 42 16.60 9.77 -4.44
CA LYS A 42 17.59 10.26 -5.41
C LYS A 42 17.01 11.28 -6.39
N ARG A 43 15.75 11.13 -6.80
CA ARG A 43 15.09 11.95 -7.85
C ARG A 43 13.69 12.42 -7.45
N GLY A 44 13.46 12.67 -6.16
CA GLY A 44 12.14 13.01 -5.61
C GLY A 44 11.49 14.26 -6.21
N LYS A 45 12.27 15.28 -6.61
CA LYS A 45 11.72 16.53 -7.19
C LYS A 45 10.85 16.29 -8.43
N GLU A 46 11.23 15.33 -9.27
CA GLU A 46 10.54 15.04 -10.53
C GLU A 46 9.55 13.87 -10.42
N ASN A 47 9.76 12.97 -9.45
CA ASN A 47 9.09 11.67 -9.41
C ASN A 47 8.08 11.53 -8.28
N LEU A 48 8.27 12.21 -7.14
CA LEU A 48 7.36 12.06 -6.00
C LEU A 48 5.93 12.45 -6.36
N HIS A 49 5.75 13.60 -7.02
CA HIS A 49 4.41 14.05 -7.42
C HIS A 49 3.73 13.07 -8.38
N LYS A 50 4.45 12.61 -9.41
CA LYS A 50 3.94 11.63 -10.38
C LYS A 50 3.55 10.32 -9.71
N PHE A 51 4.37 9.87 -8.77
CA PHE A 51 4.10 8.66 -8.01
C PHE A 51 2.87 8.81 -7.11
N ILE A 52 2.74 9.92 -6.39
CA ILE A 52 1.55 10.17 -5.55
C ILE A 52 0.29 10.30 -6.42
N GLN A 53 0.35 10.96 -7.57
CA GLN A 53 -0.78 10.98 -8.51
C GLN A 53 -1.19 9.58 -8.98
N PHE A 54 -0.21 8.72 -9.25
CA PHE A 54 -0.47 7.32 -9.59
C PHE A 54 -1.18 6.56 -8.46
N ILE A 55 -0.77 6.79 -7.20
CA ILE A 55 -1.42 6.20 -6.02
C ILE A 55 -2.86 6.72 -5.85
N VAL A 56 -3.07 8.03 -6.00
CA VAL A 56 -4.40 8.65 -5.93
C VAL A 56 -5.34 8.07 -7.00
N GLU A 57 -4.84 7.82 -8.20
CA GLU A 57 -5.61 7.18 -9.27
C GLU A 57 -5.99 5.73 -8.92
N ILE A 58 -5.14 4.98 -8.20
CA ILE A 58 -5.49 3.66 -7.69
C ILE A 58 -6.64 3.77 -6.68
N PHE A 59 -6.57 4.72 -5.75
CA PHE A 59 -7.65 4.92 -4.79
C PHE A 59 -8.97 5.31 -5.47
N ARG A 60 -8.93 6.20 -6.46
CA ARG A 60 -10.11 6.58 -7.25
C ARG A 60 -10.75 5.37 -7.92
N ARG A 61 -9.96 4.55 -8.62
CA ARG A 61 -10.45 3.32 -9.26
C ARG A 61 -11.01 2.32 -8.27
N TYR A 62 -10.41 2.23 -7.08
CA TYR A 62 -10.89 1.36 -6.03
C TYR A 62 -12.26 1.81 -5.50
N ASP A 63 -12.45 3.10 -5.31
CA ASP A 63 -13.70 3.66 -4.80
C ASP A 63 -14.83 3.57 -5.85
N GLU A 64 -14.52 3.67 -7.14
CA GLU A 64 -15.47 3.56 -8.26
C GLU A 64 -15.86 2.11 -8.59
N ALA A 65 -15.02 1.13 -8.24
CA ALA A 65 -15.25 -0.27 -8.58
C ALA A 65 -16.37 -0.91 -7.75
N SER A 66 -17.13 -1.81 -8.38
CA SER A 66 -18.12 -2.64 -7.68
C SER A 66 -17.43 -3.61 -6.72
N ILE A 67 -18.16 -4.08 -5.70
CA ILE A 67 -17.63 -4.98 -4.66
C ILE A 67 -17.01 -6.25 -5.27
N GLU A 68 -17.61 -6.77 -6.34
CA GLU A 68 -17.16 -8.00 -7.03
C GLU A 68 -15.87 -7.79 -7.84
N SER A 69 -15.64 -6.58 -8.36
CA SER A 69 -14.47 -6.26 -9.19
C SER A 69 -13.48 -5.34 -8.47
N LYS A 70 -13.64 -5.16 -7.16
CA LYS A 70 -12.85 -4.19 -6.40
C LYS A 70 -11.36 -4.55 -6.44
N PRO A 71 -10.46 -3.62 -6.82
CA PRO A 71 -9.05 -3.91 -7.00
C PRO A 71 -8.28 -3.93 -5.66
N TYR A 72 -8.69 -4.81 -4.75
CA TYR A 72 -8.15 -4.93 -3.38
C TYR A 72 -6.62 -5.00 -3.32
N ARG A 73 -5.98 -5.72 -4.25
CA ARG A 73 -4.50 -5.83 -4.30
C ARG A 73 -3.81 -4.53 -4.66
N GLN A 74 -4.39 -3.78 -5.58
CA GLN A 74 -3.81 -2.48 -5.97
C GLN A 74 -3.92 -1.51 -4.80
N LYS A 75 -5.05 -1.56 -4.07
CA LYS A 75 -5.19 -0.79 -2.84
C LYS A 75 -4.18 -1.20 -1.76
N ASP A 76 -3.97 -2.49 -1.52
CA ASP A 76 -2.95 -2.99 -0.58
C ASP A 76 -1.55 -2.43 -0.92
N GLY A 77 -1.14 -2.56 -2.18
CA GLY A 77 0.14 -2.05 -2.65
C GLY A 77 0.23 -0.53 -2.55
N ALA A 78 -0.85 0.19 -2.82
CA ALA A 78 -0.91 1.64 -2.70
C ALA A 78 -0.75 2.10 -1.24
N LEU A 79 -1.43 1.43 -0.29
CA LEU A 79 -1.31 1.70 1.13
C LEU A 79 0.10 1.40 1.64
N LEU A 80 0.69 0.27 1.22
CA LEU A 80 2.08 -0.07 1.54
C LEU A 80 3.05 1.03 1.05
N ALA A 81 2.86 1.52 -0.18
CA ALA A 81 3.73 2.54 -0.75
C ALA A 81 3.67 3.87 0.01
N ILE A 82 2.47 4.28 0.42
CA ILE A 82 2.31 5.46 1.28
C ILE A 82 2.97 5.25 2.64
N GLY A 83 2.80 4.07 3.24
CA GLY A 83 3.45 3.70 4.51
C GLY A 83 4.97 3.83 4.44
N ALA A 84 5.60 3.27 3.40
CA ALA A 84 7.05 3.35 3.24
C ALA A 84 7.57 4.77 2.97
N LEU A 85 6.77 5.62 2.33
CA LEU A 85 7.13 7.02 2.04
C LEU A 85 6.67 8.00 3.14
N CYS A 86 6.10 7.50 4.25
CA CYS A 86 5.44 8.29 5.28
C CYS A 86 6.30 9.45 5.82
N ASP A 87 7.56 9.17 6.16
CA ASP A 87 8.48 10.20 6.69
C ASP A 87 8.74 11.31 5.68
N LYS A 88 8.84 10.96 4.39
CA LYS A 88 9.03 11.94 3.32
C LYS A 88 7.79 12.77 3.10
N LEU A 89 6.61 12.15 3.13
CA LEU A 89 5.32 12.82 2.94
C LEU A 89 5.02 13.81 4.07
N LYS A 90 5.30 13.43 5.33
CA LYS A 90 5.16 14.31 6.50
C LYS A 90 6.02 15.57 6.45
N GLN A 91 7.06 15.58 5.62
CA GLN A 91 8.00 16.70 5.48
C GLN A 91 7.79 17.51 4.19
N THR A 92 6.84 17.12 3.33
CA THR A 92 6.69 17.69 1.99
C THR A 92 5.27 18.21 1.78
N GLU A 93 5.13 19.52 1.57
CA GLU A 93 3.86 20.11 1.15
C GLU A 93 3.59 19.87 -0.35
N PRO A 94 2.32 19.74 -0.78
CA PRO A 94 1.08 19.77 0.03
C PRO A 94 0.70 18.40 0.64
N TYR A 95 1.55 17.39 0.52
CA TYR A 95 1.18 16.03 0.93
C TYR A 95 0.98 15.89 2.43
N LYS A 96 1.77 16.64 3.21
CA LYS A 96 1.64 16.68 4.67
C LYS A 96 0.23 17.08 5.10
N SER A 97 -0.35 18.12 4.51
CA SER A 97 -1.69 18.60 4.87
C SER A 97 -2.80 17.64 4.45
N GLU A 98 -2.64 16.93 3.34
CA GLU A 98 -3.65 15.98 2.84
C GLU A 98 -3.54 14.57 3.43
N LEU A 99 -2.43 14.24 4.13
CA LEU A 99 -2.17 12.88 4.60
C LEU A 99 -3.24 12.38 5.57
N GLU A 100 -3.71 13.22 6.49
CA GLU A 100 -4.77 12.86 7.45
C GLU A 100 -6.08 12.55 6.73
N ARG A 101 -6.50 13.42 5.80
CA ARG A 101 -7.70 13.22 5.00
C ARG A 101 -7.62 11.91 4.21
N MET A 102 -6.46 11.63 3.60
CA MET A 102 -6.23 10.40 2.85
C MET A 102 -6.39 9.16 3.74
N LEU A 103 -5.87 9.17 4.97
CA LEU A 103 -6.04 8.07 5.92
C LEU A 103 -7.51 7.86 6.29
N VAL A 104 -8.23 8.93 6.61
CA VAL A 104 -9.65 8.86 6.96
C VAL A 104 -10.48 8.33 5.78
N GLN A 105 -10.17 8.77 4.57
CA GLN A 105 -10.93 8.40 3.38
C GLN A 105 -10.62 6.98 2.90
N HIS A 106 -9.36 6.55 2.92
CA HIS A 106 -8.95 5.32 2.24
C HIS A 106 -8.48 4.21 3.17
N VAL A 107 -8.04 4.51 4.40
CA VAL A 107 -7.59 3.49 5.38
C VAL A 107 -8.71 3.09 6.32
N PHE A 108 -9.37 4.05 6.96
CA PHE A 108 -10.36 3.74 8.02
C PHE A 108 -11.51 2.84 7.55
N PRO A 109 -12.07 2.98 6.33
CA PRO A 109 -13.09 2.07 5.84
C PRO A 109 -12.60 0.62 5.73
N GLU A 110 -11.31 0.41 5.51
CA GLU A 110 -10.74 -0.93 5.33
C GLU A 110 -10.62 -1.71 6.63
N PHE A 111 -10.74 -1.09 7.81
CA PHE A 111 -10.85 -1.83 9.06
C PHE A 111 -12.09 -2.73 9.11
N ASN A 112 -13.13 -2.40 8.34
CA ASN A 112 -14.33 -3.22 8.16
C ASN A 112 -14.36 -3.94 6.81
N SER A 113 -13.22 -3.99 6.08
CA SER A 113 -13.14 -4.65 4.78
C SER A 113 -13.52 -6.13 4.90
N PRO A 114 -14.25 -6.72 3.94
CA PRO A 114 -14.46 -8.17 3.92
C PRO A 114 -13.12 -8.92 3.73
N VAL A 115 -12.12 -8.25 3.15
CA VAL A 115 -10.82 -8.79 2.80
C VAL A 115 -9.85 -8.68 3.98
N GLY A 116 -9.39 -9.82 4.50
CA GLY A 116 -8.61 -9.89 5.75
C GLY A 116 -7.23 -9.24 5.68
N HIS A 117 -6.51 -9.45 4.57
CA HIS A 117 -5.19 -8.86 4.39
C HIS A 117 -5.21 -7.33 4.33
N LEU A 118 -6.31 -6.71 3.87
CA LEU A 118 -6.49 -5.25 3.89
C LEU A 118 -6.77 -4.70 5.28
N ARG A 119 -7.50 -5.44 6.13
CA ARG A 119 -7.72 -5.05 7.53
C ARG A 119 -6.42 -4.98 8.34
N ALA A 120 -5.43 -5.79 7.96
CA ALA A 120 -4.16 -5.92 8.65
C ALA A 120 -3.09 -4.88 8.20
N LYS A 121 -3.42 -3.98 7.26
CA LYS A 121 -2.49 -2.94 6.76
C LYS A 121 -2.59 -1.64 7.52
#